data_AF-A0A1G2Q2B8-F1
#
_entry.id   AF-A0A1G2Q2B8-F1
#
_cell.length_a   1.000
_cell.length_b   1.000
_cell.length_c   1.000
_cell.angle_alpha   90.00
_cell.angle_beta   90.00
_cell.angle_gamma   90.00
#
_symmetry.space_group_name_H-M   'P 1'
#
loop_
_entity.id
_entity.type
_entity.pdbx_description
1 polymer ?
#
loop_
_entity_poly.entity_id
_entity_poly.type
_entity_poly.pdbx_seq_one_letter_code
_entity_poly.pdbx_strand_id
1 'polypeptide(L)'
;MGCKNNLQILKEYSSMQSASALVNSFWQIATRVSDNTFINKIGLNIKDDHTPLNTAGIPSILLIDYHYPSFHTTNDTLDKCSANSLEIITQSVLNYLYSIE
;
A
#
# COMPACT_ATOMS: atom_id res chain seq x y z
N MET A 1 7.71 -3.43 -1.08
CA MET A 1 8.60 -2.30 -0.75
C MET A 1 7.93 -0.97 -1.10
N GLY A 2 7.76 -0.07 -0.13
CA GLY A 2 7.04 1.20 -0.34
C GLY A 2 7.86 2.31 -1.00
N CYS A 3 9.19 2.29 -0.91
CA CYS A 3 10.00 3.36 -1.48
C CYS A 3 10.41 3.12 -2.95
N LYS A 4 10.17 1.92 -3.52
CA LYS A 4 10.84 1.50 -4.75
C LYS A 4 10.53 2.40 -5.95
N ASN A 5 11.45 2.49 -6.91
CA ASN A 5 11.17 3.04 -8.24
C ASN A 5 10.03 2.27 -8.94
N ASN A 6 9.22 2.97 -9.74
CA ASN A 6 8.06 2.42 -10.46
C ASN A 6 7.14 1.61 -9.54
N LEU A 7 6.73 2.25 -8.44
CA LEU A 7 5.89 1.67 -7.40
C LEU A 7 4.52 1.27 -7.97
N GLN A 8 4.13 0.01 -7.76
CA GLN A 8 2.84 -0.55 -8.11
C GLN A 8 2.25 -1.28 -6.90
N ILE A 9 1.22 -0.71 -6.32
CA ILE A 9 0.51 -1.25 -5.16
C ILE A 9 -0.82 -1.82 -5.65
N LEU A 10 -1.06 -3.09 -5.37
CA LEU A 10 -2.35 -3.76 -5.58
C LEU A 10 -3.12 -3.80 -4.26
N LYS A 11 -4.43 -4.01 -4.33
CA LYS A 11 -5.25 -4.25 -3.13
C LYS A 11 -4.85 -5.59 -2.51
N GLU A 12 -4.13 -5.56 -1.39
CA GLU A 12 -3.67 -6.79 -0.74
C GLU A 12 -4.87 -7.65 -0.30
N TYR A 13 -4.77 -8.96 -0.50
CA TYR A 13 -5.91 -9.87 -0.41
C TYR A 13 -6.52 -9.92 1.00
N SER A 14 -5.72 -10.06 2.05
CA SER A 14 -6.23 -10.14 3.43
C SER A 14 -6.80 -8.80 3.92
N SER A 15 -6.25 -7.67 3.46
CA SER A 15 -6.80 -6.33 3.65
C SER A 15 -8.20 -6.21 3.05
N MET A 16 -8.41 -6.76 1.84
CA MET A 16 -9.73 -6.83 1.21
C MET A 16 -10.69 -7.77 1.94
N GLN A 17 -10.21 -8.84 2.59
CA GLN A 17 -11.06 -9.72 3.38
C GLN A 17 -11.49 -9.07 4.70
N SER A 18 -10.56 -8.45 5.41
CA SER A 18 -10.78 -7.96 6.78
C SER A 18 -11.23 -6.51 6.86
N ALA A 19 -10.90 -5.68 5.86
CA ALA A 19 -11.09 -4.23 5.90
C ALA A 19 -11.51 -3.65 4.53
N SER A 20 -12.38 -4.34 3.78
CA SER A 20 -12.78 -3.95 2.42
C SER A 20 -13.29 -2.50 2.28
N ALA A 21 -14.06 -2.01 3.26
CA ALA A 21 -14.55 -0.63 3.27
C ALA A 21 -13.41 0.40 3.35
N LEU A 22 -12.41 0.12 4.20
CA LEU A 22 -11.20 0.93 4.33
C LEU A 22 -10.36 0.88 3.05
N VAL A 23 -10.13 -0.31 2.48
CA VAL A 23 -9.39 -0.44 1.22
C VAL A 23 -10.07 0.34 0.10
N ASN A 24 -11.39 0.19 -0.07
CA ASN A 24 -12.11 0.83 -1.18
C ASN A 24 -12.18 2.35 -1.02
N SER A 25 -12.40 2.87 0.18
CA SER A 25 -12.38 4.31 0.44
C SER A 25 -10.99 4.91 0.21
N PHE A 26 -9.94 4.27 0.71
CA PHE A 26 -8.56 4.68 0.44
C PHE A 26 -8.24 4.66 -1.06
N TRP A 27 -8.58 3.57 -1.78
CA TRP A 27 -8.28 3.46 -3.22
C TRP A 27 -8.98 4.52 -4.07
N GLN A 28 -10.20 4.93 -3.72
CA GLN A 28 -10.91 6.00 -4.44
C GLN A 28 -10.18 7.34 -4.40
N ILE A 29 -9.42 7.60 -3.34
CA ILE A 29 -8.64 8.82 -3.15
C ILE A 29 -7.24 8.65 -3.75
N ALA A 30 -6.59 7.53 -3.44
CA ALA A 30 -5.22 7.25 -3.87
C ALA A 30 -5.07 7.19 -5.40
N THR A 31 -6.07 6.68 -6.13
CA THR A 31 -6.04 6.66 -7.61
C THR A 31 -6.15 8.06 -8.23
N ARG A 32 -6.65 9.06 -7.51
CA ARG A 32 -6.63 10.46 -7.95
C ARG A 32 -5.25 11.10 -7.79
N VAL A 33 -4.43 10.56 -6.88
CA VAL A 33 -3.03 10.97 -6.70
C VAL A 33 -2.15 10.30 -7.76
N SER A 34 -2.29 8.99 -7.96
CA SER A 34 -1.58 8.24 -9.00
C SER A 34 -2.30 6.94 -9.35
N ASP A 35 -2.94 6.91 -10.51
CA ASP A 35 -3.59 5.71 -11.07
C ASP A 35 -2.58 4.64 -11.52
N ASN A 36 -1.38 5.07 -11.93
CA ASN A 36 -0.27 4.18 -12.30
C ASN A 36 0.37 3.49 -11.09
N THR A 37 0.22 4.05 -9.89
CA THR A 37 0.74 3.45 -8.64
C THR A 37 -0.32 2.59 -7.95
N PHE A 38 -1.55 3.08 -7.80
CA PHE A 38 -2.60 2.37 -7.08
C PHE A 38 -3.47 1.54 -8.04
N ILE A 39 -3.03 0.33 -8.32
CA ILE A 39 -3.68 -0.56 -9.29
C ILE A 39 -4.96 -1.13 -8.67
N ASN A 40 -6.11 -0.90 -9.32
CA ASN A 40 -7.41 -1.39 -8.86
C ASN A 40 -7.60 -2.90 -9.19
N LYS A 41 -6.72 -3.74 -8.64
CA LYS A 41 -6.74 -5.20 -8.75
C LYS A 41 -6.37 -5.81 -7.40
N ILE A 42 -7.00 -6.94 -7.07
CA ILE A 42 -6.64 -7.72 -5.88
C ILE A 42 -5.33 -8.45 -6.14
N GLY A 43 -4.37 -8.28 -5.24
CA GLY A 43 -3.04 -8.88 -5.28
C GLY A 43 -2.96 -10.18 -4.46
N LEU A 44 -1.76 -10.47 -3.97
CA LEU A 44 -1.47 -11.65 -3.14
C LEU A 44 -2.00 -11.49 -1.72
N ASN A 45 -2.13 -12.62 -1.03
CA ASN A 45 -2.29 -12.67 0.42
C ASN A 45 -0.92 -12.64 1.08
N ILE A 46 -0.68 -11.61 1.90
CA ILE A 46 0.59 -11.38 2.58
C ILE A 46 0.31 -11.34 4.08
N LYS A 47 1.00 -12.19 4.84
CA LYS A 47 0.99 -12.10 6.30
C LYS A 47 1.94 -10.99 6.72
N ASP A 48 1.37 -9.92 7.25
CA ASP A 48 2.09 -8.73 7.70
C ASP A 48 1.41 -8.18 8.97
N ASP A 49 1.91 -7.07 9.51
CA ASP A 49 1.46 -6.49 10.78
C ASP A 49 -0.03 -6.12 10.80
N HIS A 50 -0.63 -5.84 9.64
CA HIS A 50 -2.08 -5.59 9.55
C HIS A 50 -2.93 -6.82 9.89
N THR A 51 -2.39 -8.03 9.71
CA THR A 51 -3.13 -9.29 9.94
C THR A 51 -3.51 -9.50 11.41
N PRO A 52 -2.59 -9.41 12.39
CA PRO A 52 -2.97 -9.47 13.81
C PRO A 52 -3.82 -8.28 14.26
N LEU A 53 -3.61 -7.07 13.71
CA LEU A 53 -4.48 -5.92 14.01
C LEU A 53 -5.93 -6.16 13.58
N ASN A 54 -6.11 -6.68 12.36
CA ASN A 54 -7.43 -7.08 11.86
C ASN A 54 -8.05 -8.19 12.72
N THR A 55 -7.24 -9.15 13.20
CA THR A 55 -7.71 -10.22 14.12
C THR A 55 -8.19 -9.64 15.46
N ALA A 56 -7.56 -8.57 15.94
CA ALA A 56 -7.97 -7.86 17.15
C ALA A 56 -9.15 -6.90 16.94
N GLY A 57 -9.72 -6.83 15.73
CA GLY A 57 -10.86 -5.97 15.41
C GLY A 57 -10.48 -4.52 15.07
N ILE A 58 -9.22 -4.23 14.77
CA ILE A 58 -8.74 -2.92 14.32
C ILE A 58 -8.57 -2.95 12.79
N PRO A 59 -9.48 -2.33 12.00
CA PRO A 59 -9.37 -2.34 10.55
C PRO A 59 -8.05 -1.74 10.09
N SER A 60 -7.23 -2.56 9.44
CA SER A 60 -5.88 -2.20 8.99
C SER A 60 -5.65 -2.70 7.57
N ILE A 61 -4.98 -1.89 6.75
CA ILE A 61 -4.66 -2.24 5.36
C ILE A 61 -3.15 -2.20 5.12
N LEU A 62 -2.68 -3.07 4.22
CA LEU A 62 -1.29 -3.11 3.81
C LEU A 62 -1.10 -2.43 2.45
N LEU A 63 -0.25 -1.40 2.42
CA LEU A 63 0.23 -0.75 1.21
C LEU A 63 1.62 -1.29 0.85
N ILE A 64 1.68 -2.26 -0.05
CA ILE A 64 2.91 -2.94 -0.42
C ILE A 64 2.99 -3.23 -1.91
N ASP A 65 4.16 -2.96 -2.49
CA ASP A 65 4.56 -3.53 -3.77
C ASP A 65 5.36 -4.81 -3.54
N TYR A 66 4.77 -5.95 -3.91
CA TYR A 66 5.37 -7.26 -3.67
C TYR A 66 6.41 -7.67 -4.73
N HIS A 67 6.45 -6.99 -5.88
CA HIS A 67 7.43 -7.27 -6.93
C HIS A 67 8.72 -6.50 -6.66
N TYR A 68 9.53 -7.02 -5.75
CA TYR A 68 10.78 -6.38 -5.33
C TYR A 68 11.92 -7.40 -5.21
N PRO A 69 12.70 -7.65 -6.29
CA PRO A 69 13.77 -8.66 -6.29
C PRO A 69 14.87 -8.46 -5.25
N SER A 70 15.09 -7.23 -4.79
CA SER A 70 16.09 -6.91 -3.77
C SER A 70 15.66 -7.27 -2.35
N PHE A 71 14.38 -7.64 -2.12
CA PHE A 71 13.85 -7.96 -0.80
C PHE A 71 14.72 -9.01 -0.07
N HIS A 72 15.14 -8.70 1.15
CA HIS A 72 15.99 -9.57 1.98
C HIS A 72 17.32 -9.97 1.30
N THR A 73 17.89 -9.08 0.50
CA THR A 73 19.24 -9.22 -0.05
C THR A 73 20.11 -8.04 0.36
N THR A 74 21.43 -8.18 0.23
CA THR A 74 22.36 -7.05 0.41
C THR A 74 22.21 -5.96 -0.65
N ASN A 75 21.42 -6.21 -1.70
CA ASN A 75 21.08 -5.23 -2.74
C ASN A 75 19.86 -4.38 -2.39
N ASP A 76 19.28 -4.54 -1.20
CA ASP A 76 18.24 -3.64 -0.67
C ASP A 76 18.90 -2.36 -0.13
N THR A 77 19.32 -1.52 -1.07
CA THR A 77 20.08 -0.29 -0.82
C THR A 77 19.28 0.93 -1.29
N LEU A 78 19.70 2.13 -0.84
CA LEU A 78 18.96 3.38 -1.08
C LEU A 78 18.78 3.73 -2.57
N ASP A 79 19.62 3.21 -3.46
CA ASP A 79 19.49 3.38 -4.91
C ASP A 79 18.22 2.74 -5.49
N LYS A 80 17.55 1.87 -4.73
CA LYS A 80 16.23 1.31 -5.11
C LYS A 80 15.07 2.26 -4.79
N CYS A 81 15.27 3.20 -3.87
CA CYS A 81 14.24 4.11 -3.41
C CYS A 81 14.06 5.33 -4.35
N SER A 82 12.86 5.90 -4.33
CA SER A 82 12.47 7.08 -5.10
C SER A 82 11.74 8.07 -4.19
N ALA A 83 12.18 9.33 -4.20
CA ALA A 83 11.48 10.42 -3.49
C ALA A 83 10.03 10.57 -3.99
N ASN A 84 9.82 10.43 -5.31
CA ASN A 84 8.50 10.49 -5.92
C ASN A 84 7.57 9.36 -5.43
N SER A 85 8.07 8.14 -5.29
CA SER A 85 7.26 7.03 -4.75
C SER A 85 6.83 7.28 -3.30
N LEU A 86 7.74 7.82 -2.48
CA LEU A 86 7.44 8.19 -1.10
C LEU A 86 6.40 9.31 -1.05
N GLU A 87 6.55 10.35 -1.89
CA GLU A 87 5.58 11.44 -1.99
C GLU A 87 4.18 10.95 -2.39
N ILE A 88 4.08 10.06 -3.39
CA ILE A 88 2.80 9.47 -3.80
C ILE A 88 2.10 8.75 -2.64
N ILE A 89 2.85 7.96 -1.85
CA ILE A 89 2.29 7.30 -0.66
C ILE A 89 1.83 8.35 0.35
N THR A 90 2.68 9.32 0.69
CA THR A 90 2.38 10.35 1.69
C THR A 90 1.16 11.17 1.30
N GLN A 91 1.08 11.66 0.06
CA GLN A 91 -0.07 12.42 -0.44
C GLN A 91 -1.35 11.58 -0.40
N SER A 92 -1.28 10.30 -0.75
CA SER A 92 -2.45 9.41 -0.72
C SER A 92 -2.95 9.18 0.71
N VAL A 93 -2.04 8.96 1.66
CA VAL A 93 -2.38 8.81 3.09
C VAL A 93 -2.94 10.11 3.66
N LEU A 94 -2.29 11.26 3.42
CA LEU A 94 -2.77 12.55 3.91
C LEU A 94 -4.12 12.93 3.31
N ASN A 95 -4.31 12.76 2.01
CA ASN A 95 -5.60 13.04 1.36
C ASN A 95 -6.72 12.14 1.90
N TYR A 96 -6.41 10.87 2.23
CA TYR A 96 -7.36 10.00 2.91
C TYR A 96 -7.66 10.49 4.32
N LEU A 97 -6.64 10.78 5.13
CA LEU A 97 -6.79 11.27 6.50
C LEU A 97 -7.53 12.62 6.59
N TYR A 98 -7.39 13.49 5.61
CA TYR A 98 -8.12 14.76 5.54
C TYR A 98 -9.54 14.62 4.95
N SER A 99 -9.89 13.45 4.40
CA SER A 99 -11.25 13.17 3.91
C SER A 99 -12.16 12.56 4.98
N ILE A 100 -11.58 12.04 6.06
CA ILE A 100 -12.30 11.48 7.20
C ILE A 100 -12.60 12.62 8.20
N GLU A 101 -13.68 13.35 7.92
CA GLU A 101 -14.33 14.25 8.87
C GLU A 101 -15.42 13.53 9.68
#